data_AF-A0A954W1J8-F1
#
_entry.id   AF-A0A954W1J8-F1
#
_cell.length_a   1.000
_cell.length_b   1.000
_cell.length_c   1.000
_cell.angle_alpha   90.00
_cell.angle_beta   90.00
_cell.angle_gamma   90.00
#
_symmetry.space_group_name_H-M   'P 1'
#
loop_
_entity.id
_entity.type
_entity.pdbx_description
1 polymer ?
#
loop_
_entity_poly.entity_id
_entity_poly.type
_entity_poly.pdbx_seq_one_letter_code
_entity_poly.pdbx_strand_id
1 'polypeptide(L)' 'MRIQIVTTNPTTPNQGNAVTAKRWSRFCRQLGHVVRIDSVADFDKAWNADVLVALHAEKSADAMRQF' A
#
# COMPACT_ATOMS: atom_id res chain seq x y z
N MET A 1 4.45 11.99 -7.34
CA MET A 1 4.25 11.71 -5.90
C MET A 1 4.66 10.29 -5.60
N ARG A 2 5.18 10.05 -4.40
CA ARG A 2 5.51 8.76 -3.82
C ARG A 2 4.29 8.26 -3.03
N ILE A 3 3.68 7.19 -3.48
CA ILE A 3 2.48 6.59 -2.88
C ILE A 3 2.88 5.26 -2.26
N GLN A 4 2.52 5.06 -0.99
CA GLN A 4 2.69 3.80 -0.30
C GLN A 4 1.32 3.17 -0.08
N ILE A 5 1.12 1.96 -0.61
CA ILE A 5 -0.13 1.21 -0.44
C ILE A 5 0.14 0.09 0.54
N VAL A 6 -0.55 0.06 1.68
CA VAL A 6 -0.42 -1.02 2.67
C VAL A 6 -1.62 -1.97 2.60
N THR A 7 -1.34 -3.27 2.61
CA THR A 7 -2.33 -4.36 2.56
C THR A 7 -2.05 -5.42 3.63
N THR A 8 -3.04 -6.24 3.96
CA THR A 8 -2.99 -7.13 5.14
C THR A 8 -2.20 -8.42 4.96
N ASN A 9 -1.80 -8.80 3.74
CA ASN A 9 -1.14 -10.08 3.47
C ASN A 9 0.01 -9.90 2.47
N PRO A 10 1.13 -10.64 2.61
CA PRO A 10 2.26 -10.54 1.71
C PRO A 10 1.89 -11.08 0.32
N THR A 11 1.92 -10.18 -0.66
CA THR A 11 2.25 -10.35 -2.11
C THR A 11 1.72 -11.53 -2.95
N THR A 12 0.89 -12.45 -2.44
CA THR A 12 0.15 -13.51 -3.17
C THR A 12 -1.03 -14.01 -2.31
N PRO A 13 -2.26 -14.30 -2.81
CA PRO A 13 -2.70 -14.72 -4.16
C PRO A 13 -3.81 -13.78 -4.75
N ASN A 14 -4.42 -14.13 -5.88
CA ASN A 14 -5.34 -13.31 -6.69
C ASN A 14 -6.71 -12.95 -6.02
N GLN A 15 -6.76 -12.56 -4.74
CA GLN A 15 -7.99 -12.22 -4.04
C GLN A 15 -7.86 -11.01 -3.11
N GLY A 16 -9.01 -10.39 -2.81
CA GLY A 16 -9.14 -9.32 -1.81
C GLY A 16 -8.29 -8.07 -2.07
N ASN A 17 -7.85 -7.43 -0.98
CA ASN A 17 -7.15 -6.14 -1.01
C ASN A 17 -5.80 -6.19 -1.74
N ALA A 18 -5.18 -7.37 -1.88
CA ALA A 18 -3.97 -7.54 -2.68
C ALA A 18 -4.23 -7.31 -4.19
N VAL A 19 -5.40 -7.69 -4.71
CA VAL A 19 -5.80 -7.41 -6.10
C VAL A 19 -6.05 -5.91 -6.28
N THR A 20 -6.74 -5.29 -5.33
CA THR A 20 -6.97 -3.83 -5.32
C THR A 20 -5.65 -3.07 -5.31
N ALA A 21 -4.71 -3.42 -4.41
CA ALA A 21 -3.38 -2.82 -4.35
C ALA A 21 -2.64 -2.91 -5.69
N LYS A 22 -2.62 -4.09 -6.32
CA LYS A 22 -1.99 -4.31 -7.63
C LYS A 22 -2.64 -3.46 -8.72
N ARG A 23 -3.98 -3.46 -8.83
CA ARG A 23 -4.71 -2.66 -9.83
C ARG A 23 -4.47 -1.16 -9.65
N TRP A 24 -4.62 -0.66 -8.42
CA TRP A 24 -4.43 0.76 -8.12
C TRP A 24 -2.98 1.18 -8.34
N SER A 25 -2.00 0.35 -7.95
CA SER A 25 -0.60 0.64 -8.25
C SER A 25 -0.33 0.79 -9.75
N ARG A 26 -0.99 -0.01 -10.60
CA ARG A 26 -0.87 0.11 -12.05
C ARG A 26 -1.44 1.45 -12.54
N PHE A 27 -2.64 1.83 -12.11
CA PHE A 27 -3.24 3.11 -12.51
C PHE A 27 -2.43 4.31 -12.03
N CYS A 28 -2.01 4.32 -10.77
CA CYS A 28 -1.18 5.40 -10.22
C CYS A 28 0.18 5.49 -10.94
N ARG A 29 0.80 4.36 -11.27
CA ARG A 29 2.04 4.36 -12.08
C ARG A 29 1.81 4.91 -13.49
N GLN A 30 0.68 4.57 -14.13
CA GLN A 30 0.32 5.13 -15.44
C GLN A 30 0.11 6.65 -15.42
N LEU A 31 -0.30 7.20 -14.28
CA LEU A 31 -0.41 8.64 -14.05
C LEU A 31 0.93 9.32 -13.67
N GLY A 32 2.04 8.58 -13.66
CA GLY A 32 3.38 9.11 -13.37
C GLY A 32 3.79 9.11 -11.89
N HIS A 33 3.07 8.39 -11.03
CA HIS A 33 3.43 8.26 -9.61
C HIS A 33 4.41 7.12 -9.34
N VAL A 34 5.25 7.28 -8.31
CA VAL A 34 6.11 6.21 -7.77
C VAL A 34 5.31 5.47 -6.71
N VAL A 35 5.07 4.17 -6.90
CA VAL A 35 4.20 3.40 -6.02
C VAL A 35 4.92 2.21 -5.42
N ARG A 36 4.89 2.13 -4.08
CA ARG A 36 5.33 0.99 -3.27
C ARG A 36 4.10 0.29 -2.69
N ILE A 37 4.11 -1.05 -2.68
CA ILE A 37 3.09 -1.85 -2.01
C ILE A 37 3.77 -2.60 -0.87
N ASP A 38 3.27 -2.43 0.34
CA ASP A 38 3.74 -3.12 1.53
C ASP A 38 2.65 -4.00 2.13
N SER A 39 3.08 -5.08 2.80
CA SER A 39 2.21 -5.77 3.74
C SER A 39 2.22 -5.01 5.08
N VAL A 40 1.23 -5.21 5.94
CA VAL A 40 1.26 -4.68 7.32
C VAL A 40 2.44 -5.21 8.13
N ALA A 41 2.97 -6.39 7.79
CA ALA A 41 4.15 -6.97 8.45
C ALA A 41 5.46 -6.33 7.97
N ASP A 42 5.49 -5.82 6.74
CA ASP A 42 6.69 -5.28 6.08
C ASP A 42 6.55 -3.78 5.80
N PHE A 43 5.75 -3.08 6.61
CA PHE A 43 5.50 -1.65 6.40
C PHE A 43 6.78 -0.84 6.62
N ASP A 44 7.26 -0.23 5.55
CA ASP A 44 8.46 0.61 5.57
C ASP A 44 8.11 2.05 5.92
N LYS A 45 8.09 2.38 7.21
CA LYS A 45 7.85 3.76 7.68
C LYS A 45 8.95 4.75 7.29
N ALA A 46 10.14 4.28 6.93
CA ALA A 46 11.24 5.16 6.51
C ALA A 46 11.10 5.57 5.05
N TRP A 47 10.23 4.87 4.29
CA TRP A 47 9.84 5.31 2.97
C TRP A 47 9.10 6.64 3.08
N ASN A 48 9.75 7.70 2.64
CA ASN A 48 9.20 9.04 2.62
C ASN A 48 8.08 9.12 1.55
N ALA A 49 6.88 8.64 1.86
CA ALA A 49 5.73 8.72 0.97
C ALA A 49 4.99 10.06 1.17
N ASP A 50 4.47 10.59 0.07
CA ASP A 50 3.64 11.79 0.09
C ASP A 50 2.17 11.44 0.45
N VAL A 51 1.77 10.17 0.22
CA VAL A 51 0.42 9.64 0.52
C VAL A 51 0.51 8.16 0.93
N LEU A 52 -0.19 7.80 2.02
CA LEU A 52 -0.47 6.42 2.42
C LEU A 52 -1.89 6.02 1.98
N VAL A 53 -2.02 4.86 1.33
CA VAL A 53 -3.30 4.22 1.01
C VAL A 53 -3.40 2.91 1.80
N ALA A 54 -4.24 2.90 2.82
CA ALA A 54 -4.43 1.75 3.68
C ALA A 54 -5.66 0.92 3.27
N LEU A 55 -5.41 -0.24 2.66
CA LEU A 55 -6.45 -1.14 2.17
C LEU A 55 -6.86 -2.14 3.25
N HIS A 56 -7.34 -1.63 4.38
CA HIS A 56 -8.17 -2.25 5.44
C HIS A 56 -8.10 -1.36 6.69
N ALA A 57 -9.23 -0.78 7.13
CA ALA A 57 -9.21 0.23 8.20
C ALA A 57 -8.58 -0.29 9.52
N GLU A 58 -9.07 -1.43 10.02
CA GLU A 58 -8.61 -1.98 11.30
C GLU A 58 -7.20 -2.60 11.22
N LYS A 59 -6.97 -3.52 10.28
CA LYS A 59 -5.71 -4.24 10.16
C LYS A 59 -4.52 -3.37 9.74
N SER A 60 -4.75 -2.21 9.12
CA SER A 60 -3.68 -1.26 8.76
C SER A 60 -3.57 -0.09 9.75
N ALA A 61 -4.30 -0.11 10.88
CA ALA A 61 -4.31 0.98 11.83
C ALA A 61 -2.91 1.34 12.36
N ASP A 62 -2.06 0.35 12.59
CA ASP A 62 -0.69 0.62 13.06
C ASP A 62 0.19 1.28 11.99
N ALA A 63 0.01 0.93 10.72
CA ALA A 63 0.69 1.61 9.62
C ALA A 63 0.19 3.06 9.49
N MET A 64 -1.11 3.31 9.65
CA MET A 64 -1.68 4.67 9.64
C MET A 64 -1.15 5.53 10.79
N ARG A 65 -0.96 4.96 11.98
CA ARG A 65 -0.39 5.68 13.14
C ARG A 65 1.09 6.02 12.96
N GLN A 66 1.79 5.28 12.10
CA GLN A 66 3.23 5.44 11.85
C GLN A 66 3.55 6.35 10.66
N PHE A 67 2.54 6.75 9.88
CA PHE A 67 2.65 7.64 8.72
C PHE A 67 2.33 9.09 9.12
#